data_AF-A0A9N9R3E7-F1
#
_entry.id   AF-A0A9N9R3E7-F1
#
_cell.length_a   1.000
_cell.length_b   1.000
_cell.length_c   1.000
_cell.angle_alpha   90.00
_cell.angle_beta   90.00
_cell.angle_gamma   90.00
#
_symmetry.space_group_name_H-M   'P 1'
#
loop_
_entity.id
_entity.type
_entity.pdbx_description
1 polymer ?
#
loop_
_entity_poly.entity_id
_entity_poly.type
_entity_poly.pdbx_seq_one_letter_code
_entity_poly.pdbx_strand_id
1 'polypeptide(L)'
;MNNVHCAITSCKISTYNKPPSVNFHSCPTSSDMRNKWLLMLKNKCAMLDWTKSKICSRHFEKKYFDAQRKLKENAVPTIFAPTMEKSFQNDTTAKTRIEKLLCKQSQAQLIIDVKSNLNKLKEPTNLDSFITDDLKWKPEAPTEAQLWLMVKKQDRIISLLSEELTQNKKLIETLRKTVETSKLSKQETEQNLETMKYIVKSLQEKHATLEEQIEILTAVEAR
;
A
#
# COMPACT_ATOMS: atom_id res chain seq x y z
N MET A 1 -43.41 -1.63 -3.55
CA MET A 1 -42.10 -1.64 -4.26
C MET A 1 -41.00 -1.38 -3.23
N ASN A 2 -40.11 -2.35 -3.01
CA ASN A 2 -39.03 -2.18 -2.02
C ASN A 2 -37.98 -1.22 -2.59
N ASN A 3 -37.91 -0.01 -2.02
CA ASN A 3 -36.90 0.99 -2.35
C ASN A 3 -35.54 0.49 -1.84
N VAL A 4 -34.69 0.01 -2.76
CA VAL A 4 -33.34 -0.48 -2.41
C VAL A 4 -32.33 0.59 -2.81
N HIS A 5 -31.54 1.03 -1.85
CA HIS A 5 -30.38 1.89 -2.08
C HIS A 5 -29.08 1.11 -1.86
N CYS A 6 -28.01 1.58 -2.50
CA CYS A 6 -26.67 1.09 -2.22
C CYS A 6 -26.33 1.38 -0.74
N ALA A 7 -25.74 0.41 -0.05
CA ALA A 7 -25.35 0.57 1.36
C ALA A 7 -24.12 1.48 1.55
N ILE A 8 -23.39 1.80 0.48
CA ILE A 8 -22.20 2.65 0.55
C ILE A 8 -22.63 4.11 0.58
N THR A 9 -22.22 4.83 1.62
CA THR A 9 -22.64 6.22 1.89
C THR A 9 -22.26 7.19 0.77
N SER A 10 -21.14 6.92 0.07
CA SER A 10 -20.70 7.73 -1.08
C SER A 10 -21.46 7.41 -2.38
N CYS A 11 -22.33 6.40 -2.38
CA CYS A 11 -23.03 5.93 -3.56
C CYS A 11 -24.51 6.28 -3.51
N LYS A 12 -24.94 7.21 -4.35
CA LYS A 12 -26.34 7.65 -4.42
C LYS A 12 -27.24 6.71 -5.24
N ILE A 13 -26.77 5.53 -5.63
CA ILE A 13 -27.53 4.62 -6.51
C ILE A 13 -28.65 3.96 -5.71
N SER A 14 -29.88 4.16 -6.18
CA SER A 14 -31.14 3.59 -5.70
C SER A 14 -31.89 2.93 -6.85
N THR A 15 -32.96 2.21 -6.54
CA THR A 15 -33.86 1.61 -7.55
C THR A 15 -34.38 2.61 -8.59
N TYR A 16 -34.42 3.90 -8.27
CA TYR A 16 -34.97 4.95 -9.13
C TYR A 16 -33.95 5.59 -10.08
N ASN A 17 -32.66 5.63 -9.71
CA ASN A 17 -31.61 6.29 -10.49
C ASN A 17 -30.52 5.31 -10.99
N LYS A 18 -30.84 4.02 -10.97
CA LYS A 18 -29.95 2.93 -11.34
C LYS A 18 -29.75 2.89 -12.88
N PRO A 19 -28.51 2.98 -13.38
CA PRO A 19 -28.22 2.74 -14.79
C PRO A 19 -28.56 1.29 -15.19
N PRO A 20 -28.99 1.01 -16.44
CA PRO A 20 -29.34 -0.34 -16.89
C PRO A 20 -28.22 -1.39 -16.73
N SER A 21 -26.97 -0.95 -16.67
CA SER A 21 -25.76 -1.78 -16.57
C SER A 21 -25.34 -2.14 -15.14
N VAL A 22 -25.96 -1.53 -14.13
CA VAL A 22 -25.64 -1.79 -12.71
C VAL A 22 -26.61 -2.83 -12.19
N ASN A 23 -26.23 -3.64 -11.19
CA ASN A 23 -27.14 -4.52 -10.43
C ASN A 23 -26.88 -4.36 -8.93
N PHE A 24 -27.84 -4.78 -8.10
CA PHE A 24 -27.69 -4.79 -6.65
C PHE A 24 -27.38 -6.21 -6.19
N HIS A 25 -26.27 -6.35 -5.47
CA HIS A 25 -25.80 -7.62 -4.93
C HIS A 25 -25.99 -7.63 -3.41
N SER A 26 -26.53 -8.72 -2.90
CA SER A 26 -26.66 -8.94 -1.45
C SER A 26 -25.29 -9.21 -0.84
N CYS A 27 -25.19 -8.98 0.47
CA CYS A 27 -23.98 -9.33 1.22
C CYS A 27 -23.73 -10.85 1.25
N PRO A 28 -22.46 -11.27 1.41
CA PRO A 28 -22.11 -12.69 1.48
C PRO A 28 -22.69 -13.36 2.74
N THR A 29 -23.01 -14.65 2.62
CA THR A 29 -23.54 -15.49 3.70
C THR A 29 -22.44 -16.07 4.58
N SER A 30 -21.24 -16.31 4.05
CA SER A 30 -20.12 -16.89 4.80
C SER A 30 -19.46 -15.89 5.77
N SER A 31 -19.15 -16.35 6.98
CA SER A 31 -18.52 -15.55 8.04
C SER A 31 -17.19 -14.92 7.60
N ASP A 32 -16.37 -15.67 6.87
CA ASP A 32 -15.04 -15.23 6.44
C ASP A 32 -15.13 -14.08 5.43
N MET A 33 -16.08 -14.16 4.50
CA MET A 33 -16.32 -13.07 3.55
C MET A 33 -16.98 -11.87 4.20
N ARG A 34 -17.84 -12.06 5.20
CA ARG A 34 -18.37 -10.95 6.00
C ARG A 34 -17.27 -10.18 6.71
N ASN A 35 -16.30 -10.87 7.31
CA ASN A 35 -15.15 -10.22 7.96
C ASN A 35 -14.32 -9.40 6.96
N LYS A 36 -14.06 -9.95 5.77
CA LYS A 36 -13.36 -9.23 4.69
C LYS A 36 -14.15 -8.01 4.22
N TRP A 37 -15.46 -8.15 4.01
CA TRP A 37 -16.32 -7.03 3.62
C TRP A 37 -16.40 -5.96 4.70
N LEU A 38 -16.49 -6.36 5.98
CA LEU A 38 -16.52 -5.44 7.11
C LEU A 38 -15.25 -4.60 7.17
N LEU A 39 -14.08 -5.20 6.96
CA LEU A 39 -12.81 -4.48 6.90
C LEU A 39 -12.82 -3.40 5.80
N MET A 40 -13.32 -3.74 4.61
CA MET A 40 -13.37 -2.82 3.47
C MET A 40 -14.45 -1.74 3.61
N LEU A 41 -15.55 -2.06 4.30
CA LEU A 41 -16.73 -1.19 4.44
C LEU A 41 -16.73 -0.37 5.73
N LYS A 42 -15.80 -0.62 6.67
CA LYS A 42 -15.73 -0.01 8.01
C LYS A 42 -15.91 1.51 8.04
N ASN A 43 -15.38 2.21 7.03
CA ASN A 43 -15.44 3.67 6.93
C ASN A 43 -16.31 4.17 5.77
N LYS A 44 -17.07 3.28 5.11
CA LYS A 44 -17.80 3.56 3.86
C LYS A 44 -19.30 3.27 3.96
N CYS A 45 -19.75 2.59 5.00
CA CYS A 45 -21.15 2.32 5.29
C CYS A 45 -21.48 2.78 6.71
N ALA A 46 -22.55 3.57 6.87
CA ALA A 46 -22.97 4.06 8.19
C ALA A 46 -23.65 2.95 9.02
N MET A 47 -24.46 2.10 8.38
CA MET A 47 -25.09 0.93 9.00
C MET A 47 -25.28 -0.16 7.93
N LEU A 48 -24.54 -1.26 8.04
CA LEU A 48 -24.64 -2.40 7.13
C LEU A 48 -25.51 -3.48 7.76
N ASP A 49 -26.73 -3.66 7.26
CA ASP A 49 -27.57 -4.81 7.58
C ASP A 49 -27.24 -5.94 6.60
N TRP A 50 -26.55 -6.98 7.07
CA TRP A 50 -26.14 -8.12 6.25
C TRP A 50 -27.29 -8.82 5.52
N THR A 51 -28.54 -8.66 5.96
CA THR A 51 -29.72 -9.31 5.38
C THR A 51 -30.49 -8.42 4.40
N LYS A 52 -30.47 -7.10 4.59
CA LYS A 52 -31.27 -6.15 3.80
C LYS A 52 -30.41 -5.23 2.93
N SER A 53 -29.19 -4.93 3.35
CA SER A 53 -28.29 -4.05 2.62
C SER A 53 -27.81 -4.71 1.33
N LYS A 54 -27.80 -3.93 0.26
CA LYS A 54 -27.26 -4.34 -1.03
C LYS A 54 -26.21 -3.35 -1.51
N ILE A 55 -25.20 -3.85 -2.20
CA ILE A 55 -24.14 -3.05 -2.80
C ILE A 55 -24.28 -3.12 -4.32
N CYS A 56 -24.13 -1.98 -5.00
CA CYS A 56 -24.27 -1.93 -6.45
C CYS A 56 -23.00 -2.44 -7.16
N SER A 57 -23.15 -2.97 -8.39
CA SER A 57 -22.06 -3.56 -9.17
C SER A 57 -20.85 -2.64 -9.43
N ARG A 58 -21.02 -1.31 -9.32
CA ARG A 58 -19.93 -0.34 -9.51
C ARG A 58 -18.81 -0.47 -8.49
N HIS A 59 -19.09 -1.08 -7.33
CA HIS A 59 -18.11 -1.22 -6.27
C HIS A 59 -17.22 -2.45 -6.42
N PHE A 60 -17.50 -3.29 -7.41
CA PHE A 60 -16.75 -4.51 -7.67
C PHE A 60 -15.99 -4.38 -8.99
N GLU A 61 -14.77 -4.91 -9.02
CA GLU A 61 -14.01 -5.04 -10.25
C GLU A 61 -14.67 -6.02 -11.22
N LYS A 62 -14.58 -5.73 -12.53
CA LYS A 62 -15.18 -6.55 -13.59
C LYS A 62 -14.73 -8.03 -13.55
N LYS A 63 -13.55 -8.31 -13.01
CA LYS A 63 -12.99 -9.67 -12.86
C LYS A 63 -13.80 -10.59 -11.92
N TYR A 64 -14.59 -9.99 -11.04
CA TYR A 64 -15.42 -10.72 -10.07
C TYR A 64 -16.83 -11.04 -10.58
N PHE A 65 -17.12 -10.75 -11.85
CA PHE A 65 -18.39 -11.09 -12.49
C PHE A 65 -18.24 -12.29 -13.39
N ASP A 66 -19.23 -13.19 -13.35
CA ASP A 66 -19.35 -14.31 -14.27
C ASP A 66 -20.01 -13.89 -15.60
N ALA A 67 -20.02 -14.80 -16.59
CA ALA A 67 -20.60 -14.57 -17.92
C ALA A 67 -22.09 -14.15 -17.85
N GLN A 68 -22.80 -14.55 -16.80
CA GLN A 68 -24.20 -14.21 -16.51
C GLN A 68 -24.37 -12.92 -15.68
N ARG A 69 -23.30 -12.10 -15.52
CA ARG A 69 -23.28 -10.86 -14.72
C ARG A 69 -23.66 -11.05 -13.24
N LYS A 70 -23.52 -12.27 -12.73
CA LYS A 70 -23.61 -12.57 -11.30
C LYS A 70 -22.25 -12.35 -10.64
N LEU A 71 -22.28 -11.93 -9.38
CA LEU A 71 -21.09 -11.67 -8.59
C LEU A 71 -20.59 -13.00 -8.00
N LYS A 72 -19.30 -13.30 -8.18
CA LYS A 72 -18.66 -14.49 -7.60
C LYS A 72 -18.69 -14.45 -6.08
N GLU A 73 -18.73 -15.61 -5.44
CA GLU A 73 -18.80 -15.73 -3.97
C GLU A 73 -17.57 -15.14 -3.25
N ASN A 74 -16.42 -15.07 -3.93
CA ASN A 74 -15.19 -14.50 -3.43
C ASN A 74 -15.01 -13.00 -3.74
N ALA A 75 -16.03 -12.35 -4.32
CA ALA A 75 -15.94 -10.95 -4.68
C ALA A 75 -15.92 -10.04 -3.45
N VAL A 76 -15.10 -9.00 -3.49
CA VAL A 76 -15.04 -7.96 -2.46
C VAL A 76 -15.19 -6.58 -3.10
N PRO A 77 -15.88 -5.63 -2.45
CA PRO A 77 -16.00 -4.28 -2.97
C PRO A 77 -14.65 -3.55 -2.82
N THR A 78 -13.96 -3.29 -3.92
CA THR A 78 -12.66 -2.59 -3.95
C THR A 78 -12.76 -1.20 -4.57
N ILE A 79 -13.81 -0.91 -5.33
CA ILE A 79 -13.96 0.34 -6.06
C ILE A 79 -14.85 1.28 -5.26
N PHE A 80 -14.26 2.28 -4.62
CA PHE A 80 -14.99 3.37 -3.99
C PHE A 80 -14.62 4.64 -4.74
N ALA A 81 -15.60 5.26 -5.43
CA ALA A 81 -15.33 6.53 -6.09
C ALA A 81 -14.79 7.53 -5.06
N PRO A 82 -13.71 8.27 -5.37
CA PRO A 82 -13.22 9.33 -4.50
C PRO A 82 -14.35 10.33 -4.41
N THR A 83 -15.00 10.34 -3.24
CA THR A 83 -15.87 11.45 -2.90
C THR A 83 -14.90 12.62 -2.81
N MET A 84 -15.07 13.67 -3.62
CA MET A 84 -14.59 14.98 -3.18
C MET A 84 -15.10 15.11 -1.75
N GLU A 85 -14.17 15.13 -0.80
CA GLU A 85 -14.44 14.98 0.62
C GLU A 85 -15.30 16.16 1.08
N LYS A 86 -16.60 16.06 0.88
CA LYS A 86 -17.57 16.69 1.76
C LYS A 86 -17.51 15.87 3.03
N SER A 87 -16.56 16.29 3.86
CA SER A 87 -16.45 15.99 5.27
C SER A 87 -17.83 15.74 5.86
N PHE A 88 -17.96 14.61 6.55
CA PHE A 88 -19.09 14.39 7.43
C PHE A 88 -19.16 15.58 8.40
N GLN A 89 -20.19 16.41 8.21
CA GLN A 89 -20.78 17.15 9.30
C GLN A 89 -21.36 16.08 10.22
N ASN A 90 -20.58 15.64 11.22
CA ASN A 90 -21.20 15.28 12.47
C ASN A 90 -21.82 16.58 13.00
N ASP A 91 -23.14 16.67 12.90
CA ASP A 91 -23.95 17.44 13.83
C ASP A 91 -23.77 16.83 15.23
N THR A 92 -22.63 17.16 15.81
CA THR A 92 -22.48 17.39 17.24
C THR A 92 -21.89 18.78 17.33
N THR A 93 -22.74 19.71 17.74
CA THR A 93 -22.51 21.12 18.01
C THR A 93 -21.36 21.32 19.01
N ALA A 94 -20.11 21.17 18.54
CA ALA A 94 -18.87 21.75 19.09
C ALA A 94 -17.65 21.21 18.30
N LYS A 95 -17.57 21.46 16.98
CA LYS A 95 -16.27 21.34 16.30
C LYS A 95 -15.36 22.44 16.84
N THR A 96 -14.50 22.07 17.78
CA THR A 96 -13.62 22.98 18.49
C THR A 96 -12.71 23.71 17.51
N ARG A 97 -12.39 24.97 17.81
CA ARG A 97 -11.44 25.83 17.07
C ARG A 97 -10.15 25.07 16.70
N ILE A 98 -9.78 24.08 17.51
CA ILE A 98 -8.65 23.18 17.38
C ILE A 98 -8.69 22.37 16.07
N GLU A 99 -9.80 21.71 15.72
CA GLU A 99 -9.87 20.91 14.47
C GLU A 99 -9.69 21.76 13.21
N LYS A 100 -10.25 22.99 13.22
CA LYS A 100 -10.10 23.95 12.11
C LYS A 100 -8.68 24.48 11.98
N LEU A 101 -7.92 24.54 13.09
CA LEU A 101 -6.52 24.94 13.09
C LEU A 101 -5.62 23.79 12.64
N LEU A 102 -5.87 22.56 13.09
CA LEU A 102 -5.14 21.36 12.70
C LEU A 102 -5.23 21.10 11.18
N CYS A 103 -6.38 21.34 10.56
CA CYS A 103 -6.57 21.16 9.12
C CYS A 103 -5.83 22.22 8.26
N LYS A 104 -5.46 23.37 8.86
CA LYS A 104 -4.69 24.42 8.20
C LYS A 104 -3.17 24.23 8.35
N GLN A 105 -2.74 23.32 9.22
CA GLN A 105 -1.34 23.15 9.56
C GLN A 105 -0.73 22.01 8.75
N SER A 106 0.47 22.21 8.23
CA SER A 106 1.17 21.16 7.50
C SER A 106 1.53 20.01 8.44
N GLN A 107 1.56 18.78 7.90
CA GLN A 107 1.93 17.59 8.68
C GLN A 107 3.30 17.74 9.35
N ALA A 108 4.26 18.39 8.70
CA ALA A 108 5.58 18.66 9.26
C ALA A 108 5.52 19.61 10.46
N GLN A 109 4.70 20.66 10.37
CA GLN A 109 4.53 21.61 11.46
C GLN A 109 3.83 20.96 12.66
N LEU A 110 2.85 20.09 12.43
CA LEU A 110 2.21 19.32 13.50
C LEU A 110 3.19 18.42 14.24
N ILE A 111 4.11 17.77 13.51
CA ILE A 111 5.15 16.93 14.13
C ILE A 111 6.09 17.76 14.99
N ILE A 112 6.49 18.95 14.53
CA ILE A 112 7.35 19.87 15.28
C ILE A 112 6.64 20.33 16.56
N ASP A 113 5.38 20.72 16.46
CA ASP A 113 4.59 21.19 17.59
C ASP A 113 4.37 20.07 18.61
N VAL A 114 4.06 18.85 18.17
CA VAL A 114 3.92 17.67 19.04
C VAL A 114 5.24 17.37 19.76
N LYS A 115 6.37 17.36 19.06
CA LYS A 115 7.70 17.17 19.69
C LYS A 115 8.04 18.26 20.69
N SER A 116 7.74 19.52 20.36
CA SER A 116 7.95 20.65 21.27
C SER A 116 7.13 20.52 22.55
N ASN A 117 5.88 20.07 22.46
CA ASN A 117 5.04 19.83 23.62
C ASN A 117 5.49 18.59 24.42
N LEU A 118 5.93 17.52 23.75
CA LEU A 118 6.50 16.34 24.40
C LEU A 118 7.71 16.68 25.28
N ASN A 119 8.57 17.58 24.81
CA ASN A 119 9.75 18.03 25.55
C ASN A 119 9.40 18.89 26.78
N LYS A 120 8.19 19.48 26.81
CA LYS A 120 7.71 20.29 27.93
C LYS A 120 7.00 19.49 29.01
N LEU A 121 6.68 18.21 28.76
CA LEU A 121 6.09 17.32 29.76
C LEU A 121 7.08 17.08 30.88
N LYS A 122 6.78 17.65 32.06
CA LYS A 122 7.53 17.38 33.28
C LYS A 122 7.26 15.96 33.77
N GLU A 123 8.27 15.37 34.36
CA GLU A 123 8.14 14.08 35.02
C GLU A 123 7.24 14.21 36.26
N PRO A 124 6.23 13.32 36.43
CA PRO A 124 5.40 13.28 37.62
C PRO A 124 6.24 13.04 38.88
N THR A 125 5.93 13.75 39.97
CA THR A 125 6.67 13.63 41.23
C THR A 125 6.43 12.25 41.87
N ASN A 126 7.48 11.64 42.42
CA ASN A 126 7.45 10.31 43.05
C ASN A 126 7.07 9.15 42.11
N LEU A 127 7.46 9.18 40.83
CA LEU A 127 7.14 8.13 39.86
C LEU A 127 7.54 6.72 40.34
N ASP A 128 8.69 6.60 41.00
CA ASP A 128 9.22 5.34 41.52
C ASP A 128 8.37 4.72 42.64
N SER A 129 7.61 5.53 43.40
CA SER A 129 6.77 5.01 44.49
C SER A 129 5.53 4.26 43.99
N PHE A 130 5.16 4.51 42.72
CA PHE A 130 3.97 3.98 42.07
C PHE A 130 4.26 2.78 41.17
N ILE A 131 5.52 2.39 41.03
CA ILE A 131 5.97 1.23 40.27
C ILE A 131 6.30 0.12 41.28
N THR A 132 5.78 -1.08 41.05
CA THR A 132 6.14 -2.27 41.84
C THR A 132 7.48 -2.82 41.39
N ASP A 133 8.14 -3.64 42.21
CA ASP A 133 9.42 -4.27 41.88
C ASP A 133 9.37 -5.10 40.57
N ASP A 134 8.18 -5.60 40.21
CA ASP A 134 7.91 -6.25 38.92
C ASP A 134 7.72 -5.28 37.74
N LEU A 135 8.05 -4.00 37.90
CA LEU A 135 7.85 -2.92 36.92
C LEU A 135 6.38 -2.74 36.48
N LYS A 136 5.43 -3.11 37.35
CA LYS A 136 3.98 -2.95 37.12
C LYS A 136 3.45 -1.75 37.92
N TRP A 137 2.33 -1.18 37.48
CA TRP A 137 1.70 -0.08 38.19
C TRP A 137 1.00 -0.57 39.45
N LYS A 138 1.15 0.18 40.55
CA LYS A 138 0.23 0.09 41.67
C LYS A 138 -1.12 0.69 41.25
N PRO A 139 -2.26 0.09 41.64
CA PRO A 139 -3.59 0.59 41.29
C PRO A 139 -3.89 1.99 41.85
N GLU A 140 -3.12 2.45 42.84
CA GLU A 140 -3.20 3.78 43.47
C GLU A 140 -2.45 4.88 42.68
N ALA A 141 -1.81 4.55 41.57
CA ALA A 141 -1.02 5.49 40.79
C ALA A 141 -1.89 6.59 40.15
N PRO A 142 -1.51 7.88 40.26
CA PRO A 142 -2.23 8.98 39.61
C PRO A 142 -2.35 8.77 38.10
N THR A 143 -3.52 9.07 37.54
CA THR A 143 -3.79 8.98 36.09
C THR A 143 -2.75 9.75 35.25
N GLU A 144 -2.26 10.88 35.77
CA GLU A 144 -1.21 11.68 35.13
C GLU A 144 0.10 10.89 34.94
N ALA A 145 0.49 10.09 35.95
CA ALA A 145 1.69 9.27 35.90
C ALA A 145 1.56 8.12 34.88
N GLN A 146 0.38 7.50 34.82
CA GLN A 146 0.08 6.45 33.85
C GLN A 146 0.12 6.99 32.41
N LEU A 147 -0.51 8.14 32.16
CA LEU A 147 -0.52 8.79 30.86
C LEU A 147 0.89 9.24 30.43
N TRP A 148 1.68 9.81 31.34
CA TRP A 148 3.04 10.22 31.06
C TRP A 148 3.90 9.04 30.59
N LEU A 149 3.85 7.90 31.28
CA LEU A 149 4.61 6.71 30.89
C LEU A 149 4.12 6.13 29.57
N MET A 150 2.81 6.12 29.32
CA MET A 150 2.26 5.70 28.01
C MET A 150 2.82 6.57 26.89
N VAL A 151 2.83 7.89 27.08
CA VAL A 151 3.40 8.84 26.13
C VAL A 151 4.89 8.58 25.91
N LYS A 152 5.68 8.33 26.98
CA LYS A 152 7.10 7.98 26.86
C LYS A 152 7.35 6.64 26.16
N LYS A 153 6.53 5.61 26.43
CA LYS A 153 6.59 4.32 25.72
C LYS A 153 6.30 4.51 24.24
N GLN A 154 5.28 5.31 23.92
CA GLN A 154 4.93 5.63 22.54
C GLN A 154 6.04 6.41 21.83
N ASP A 155 6.66 7.38 22.49
CA ASP A 155 7.80 8.15 21.97
C ASP A 155 8.99 7.24 21.66
N ARG A 156 9.32 6.30 22.56
CA ARG A 156 10.36 5.29 22.34
C ARG A 156 10.06 4.42 21.11
N ILE A 157 8.82 3.93 20.98
CA ILE A 157 8.42 3.11 19.83
C ILE A 157 8.54 3.92 18.54
N ILE A 158 8.08 5.17 18.53
CA ILE A 158 8.19 6.06 17.37
C ILE A 158 9.66 6.28 16.99
N SER A 159 10.54 6.48 17.96
CA SER A 159 11.98 6.64 17.73
C SER A 159 12.57 5.39 17.06
N LEU A 160 12.30 4.21 17.62
CA LEU A 160 12.77 2.93 17.07
C LEU A 160 12.26 2.69 15.64
N LEU A 161 10.97 2.94 15.40
CA LEU A 161 10.39 2.82 14.06
C LEU A 161 11.00 3.82 13.07
N SER A 162 11.30 5.04 13.51
CA SER A 162 11.95 6.05 12.66
C SER A 162 13.38 5.65 12.29
N GLU A 163 14.11 5.05 13.23
CA GLU A 163 15.46 4.52 12.97
C GLU A 163 15.41 3.35 11.99
N GLU A 164 14.52 2.38 12.21
CA GLU A 164 14.29 1.25 11.32
C GLU A 164 13.91 1.72 9.89
N LEU A 165 13.05 2.74 9.79
CA LEU A 165 12.68 3.33 8.50
C LEU A 165 13.87 3.98 7.78
N THR A 166 14.77 4.64 8.51
CA THR A 166 15.97 5.26 7.90
C THR A 166 16.99 4.20 7.48
N GLN A 167 17.15 3.12 8.23
CA GLN A 167 17.98 1.97 7.83
C GLN A 167 17.43 1.29 6.57
N ASN A 168 16.13 1.00 6.52
CA ASN A 168 15.49 0.40 5.35
C ASN A 168 15.61 1.26 4.09
N LYS A 169 15.49 2.59 4.21
CA LYS A 169 15.73 3.51 3.10
C LYS A 169 17.17 3.41 2.55
N LYS A 170 18.17 3.30 3.43
CA LYS A 170 19.57 3.11 3.02
C LYS A 170 19.76 1.78 2.29
N LEU A 171 19.18 0.69 2.81
CA LEU A 171 19.25 -0.63 2.18
C LEU A 171 18.64 -0.63 0.77
N ILE A 172 17.46 -0.02 0.60
CA ILE A 172 16.82 0.10 -0.72
C ILE A 172 17.71 0.87 -1.69
N GLU A 173 18.33 1.95 -1.24
CA GLU A 173 19.21 2.75 -2.09
C GLU A 173 20.48 1.97 -2.50
N THR A 174 21.07 1.22 -1.59
CA THR A 174 22.19 0.33 -1.91
C THR A 174 21.78 -0.74 -2.92
N LEU A 175 20.64 -1.39 -2.72
CA LEU A 175 20.12 -2.40 -3.65
C LEU A 175 19.89 -1.82 -5.05
N ARG A 176 19.34 -0.61 -5.15
CA ARG A 176 19.17 0.09 -6.43
C ARG A 176 20.50 0.30 -7.15
N LYS A 177 21.53 0.76 -6.43
CA LYS A 177 22.88 0.94 -7.00
C LYS A 177 23.46 -0.37 -7.50
N THR A 178 23.34 -1.45 -6.72
CA THR A 178 23.83 -2.78 -7.12
C THR A 178 23.11 -3.30 -8.37
N VAL A 179 21.80 -3.10 -8.47
CA VAL A 179 21.03 -3.48 -9.65
C VAL A 179 21.49 -2.70 -10.88
N GLU A 180 21.70 -1.39 -10.75
CA GLU A 180 22.15 -0.56 -11.87
C GLU A 180 23.57 -0.94 -12.33
N THR A 181 24.49 -1.19 -11.38
CA THR A 181 25.84 -1.66 -11.72
C THR A 181 25.83 -3.03 -12.41
N SER A 182 24.97 -3.94 -11.96
CA SER A 182 24.81 -5.26 -12.59
C SER A 182 24.25 -5.14 -14.01
N LYS A 183 23.30 -4.22 -14.23
CA LYS A 183 22.73 -3.95 -15.55
C LYS A 183 23.78 -3.39 -16.52
N LEU A 184 24.61 -2.44 -16.08
CA LEU A 184 25.69 -1.88 -16.88
C LEU A 184 26.73 -2.95 -17.25
N SER A 185 27.15 -3.76 -16.27
CA SER A 185 28.06 -4.87 -16.53
C SER A 185 27.49 -5.88 -17.52
N LYS A 186 26.19 -6.22 -17.40
CA LYS A 186 25.53 -7.09 -18.36
C LYS A 186 25.54 -6.49 -19.78
N GLN A 187 25.23 -5.20 -19.91
CA GLN A 187 25.25 -4.52 -21.20
C GLN A 187 26.64 -4.53 -21.84
N GLU A 188 27.69 -4.31 -21.04
CA GLU A 188 29.08 -4.41 -21.50
C GLU A 188 29.42 -5.83 -21.97
N THR A 189 29.04 -6.86 -21.21
CA THR A 189 29.27 -8.25 -21.62
C THR A 189 28.53 -8.62 -22.92
N GLU A 190 27.33 -8.07 -23.12
CA GLU A 190 26.53 -8.29 -24.33
C GLU A 190 27.16 -7.60 -25.54
N GLN A 191 27.67 -6.37 -25.38
CA GLN A 191 28.41 -5.67 -26.43
C GLN A 191 29.72 -6.37 -26.79
N ASN A 192 30.44 -6.88 -25.78
CA ASN A 192 31.65 -7.67 -25.99
C ASN A 192 31.35 -8.98 -26.73
N LEU A 193 30.25 -9.65 -26.36
CA LEU A 193 29.80 -10.86 -27.04
C LEU A 193 29.48 -10.60 -28.51
N GLU A 194 28.79 -9.50 -28.82
CA GLU A 194 28.46 -9.14 -30.20
C GLU A 194 29.71 -8.82 -31.03
N THR A 195 30.68 -8.15 -30.42
CA THR A 195 31.97 -7.88 -31.03
C THR A 195 32.74 -9.18 -31.33
N MET A 196 32.74 -10.13 -30.39
CA MET A 196 33.36 -11.45 -30.61
C MET A 196 32.66 -12.23 -31.72
N LYS A 197 31.32 -12.22 -31.78
CA LYS A 197 30.58 -12.86 -32.88
C LYS A 197 30.98 -12.29 -34.24
N TYR A 198 31.12 -10.97 -34.35
CA TYR A 198 31.57 -10.33 -35.57
C TYR A 198 32.98 -10.80 -35.97
N ILE A 199 33.93 -10.81 -35.03
CA ILE A 199 35.30 -11.28 -35.27
C ILE A 199 35.30 -12.74 -35.74
N VAL A 200 34.54 -13.62 -35.07
CA VAL A 200 34.43 -15.03 -35.45
C VAL A 200 33.89 -15.17 -36.87
N LYS A 201 32.85 -14.41 -37.23
CA LYS A 201 32.30 -14.43 -38.59
C LYS A 201 33.33 -14.00 -39.64
N SER A 202 34.07 -12.91 -39.39
CA SER A 202 35.14 -12.47 -40.30
C SER A 202 36.27 -13.49 -40.43
N LEU A 203 36.61 -14.21 -39.34
CA LEU A 203 37.61 -15.27 -39.39
C LEU A 203 37.10 -16.49 -40.17
N GLN A 204 35.83 -16.87 -39.99
CA GLN A 204 35.19 -17.94 -40.75
C GLN A 204 35.17 -17.65 -42.26
N GLU A 205 34.84 -16.43 -42.65
CA GLU A 205 34.86 -15.99 -44.05
C GLU A 205 36.28 -16.10 -44.64
N LYS A 206 37.30 -15.61 -43.91
CA LYS A 206 38.70 -15.74 -44.34
C LYS A 206 39.17 -17.19 -44.44
N HIS A 207 38.76 -18.04 -43.49
CA HIS A 207 39.09 -19.47 -43.50
C HIS A 207 38.52 -20.15 -44.75
N ALA A 208 37.24 -19.91 -45.08
CA ALA A 208 36.61 -20.46 -46.26
C ALA A 208 37.33 -20.04 -47.56
N THR A 209 37.74 -18.76 -47.65
CA THR A 209 38.54 -18.28 -48.80
C THR A 209 39.90 -18.97 -48.89
N LEU A 210 40.57 -19.22 -47.76
CA LEU A 210 41.85 -19.95 -47.76
C LEU A 210 41.67 -21.41 -48.18
N GLU A 211 40.60 -22.08 -47.74
CA GLU A 211 40.28 -23.45 -48.15
C GLU A 211 40.06 -23.54 -49.67
N GLU A 212 39.31 -22.61 -50.25
CA GLU A 212 39.10 -22.52 -51.71
C GLU A 212 40.43 -22.32 -52.45
N GLN A 213 41.30 -21.42 -51.96
CA GLN A 213 42.62 -21.20 -52.56
C GLN A 213 43.50 -22.46 -52.51
N ILE A 214 43.48 -23.19 -51.40
CA ILE A 214 44.22 -24.45 -51.25
C ILE A 214 43.69 -25.50 -52.22
N GLU A 215 42.36 -25.62 -52.37
CA GLU A 215 41.74 -26.56 -53.32
C GLU A 215 42.16 -26.26 -54.76
N ILE A 216 42.15 -24.97 -55.16
CA ILE A 216 42.61 -24.52 -56.48
C ILE A 216 44.09 -24.87 -56.69
N LEU A 217 44.97 -24.55 -55.74
CA LEU A 217 46.41 -24.84 -55.84
C LEU A 217 46.67 -26.34 -55.96
N THR A 218 45.99 -27.15 -55.15
CA THR A 218 46.09 -28.62 -55.19
C THR A 218 45.67 -29.17 -56.55
N ALA A 219 44.60 -28.62 -57.16
CA ALA A 219 44.13 -29.02 -58.48
C ALA A 219 45.09 -28.61 -59.61
N VAL A 220 45.83 -27.51 -59.45
CA VAL A 220 46.86 -27.07 -60.42
C VAL A 220 48.10 -27.95 -60.33
N GLU A 221 48.57 -28.31 -59.13
CA GLU A 221 49.74 -29.18 -58.94
C GLU A 221 49.52 -30.62 -59.44
N ALA A 222 48.27 -31.08 -59.50
CA ALA A 222 47.91 -32.41 -59.97
C ALA A 222 47.86 -32.57 -61.51
N ARG A 223 48.07 -31.48 -62.28
CA ARG A 223 48.07 -31.47 -63.76
C ARG A 223 49.48 -31.46 -64.33
#